data_AF-A0A6J4B4Q5-F1
#
_entry.id   AF-A0A6J4B4Q5-F1
#
_cell.length_a   1.000
_cell.length_b   1.000
_cell.length_c   1.000
_cell.angle_alpha   90.00
_cell.angle_beta   90.00
_cell.angle_gamma   90.00
#
_symmetry.space_group_name_H-M   'P 1'
#
loop_
_entity.id
_entity.type
_entity.pdbx_description
1 polymer ?
#
loop_
_entity_poly.entity_id
_entity_poly.type
_entity_poly.pdbx_seq_one_letter_code
_entity_poly.pdbx_strand_id
1 'polypeptide(L)' 'MAALCLSVRQDGEWMLVHQCVECNTLKVNRIAGDDNVLVLLRLALRPLADPRLRSRALLAL' A
#
# COMPACT_ATOMS: atom_id res chain seq x y z
N MET A 1 -9.15 3.02 -11.36
CA MET A 1 -7.93 3.16 -10.53
C MET A 1 -7.80 1.92 -9.67
N ALA A 2 -6.66 1.25 -9.62
CA ALA A 2 -6.44 0.07 -8.79
C ALA A 2 -5.37 0.35 -7.72
N ALA A 3 -5.71 0.19 -6.44
CA ALA A 3 -4.76 0.30 -5.35
C ALA A 3 -3.82 -0.92 -5.35
N LEU A 4 -2.50 -0.69 -5.34
CA LEU A 4 -1.51 -1.76 -5.44
C LEU A 4 -0.77 -1.99 -4.12
N CYS A 5 -0.25 -0.94 -3.53
CA CYS A 5 0.49 -1.01 -2.27
C CYS A 5 0.53 0.35 -1.57
N LEU A 6 1.19 0.37 -0.42
CA LEU A 6 1.48 1.57 0.35
C LEU A 6 2.99 1.75 0.43
N SER A 7 3.43 3.00 0.45
CA SER A 7 4.80 3.38 0.82
C SER A 7 4.76 4.38 1.95
N VAL A 8 5.84 4.45 2.72
CA VAL A 8 5.99 5.41 3.83
C VAL A 8 7.19 6.29 3.52
N ARG A 9 6.99 7.61 3.61
CA ARG A 9 8.06 8.60 3.44
C ARG A 9 8.93 8.67 4.70
N GLN A 10 10.07 9.35 4.59
CA GLN A 10 10.99 9.53 5.73
C GLN A 10 10.36 10.28 6.91
N ASP A 11 9.38 11.15 6.66
CA ASP A 11 8.61 11.88 7.66
C ASP A 11 7.48 11.04 8.31
N GLY A 12 7.35 9.78 7.90
CA GLY A 12 6.31 8.88 8.39
C GLY A 12 4.97 9.01 7.66
N GLU A 13 4.84 9.89 6.67
CA GLU A 13 3.60 10.03 5.91
C GLU A 13 3.38 8.82 5.00
N TRP A 14 2.16 8.30 5.03
CA TRP A 14 1.74 7.16 4.21
C TRP A 14 1.25 7.63 2.85
N MET A 15 1.68 6.92 1.82
CA MET A 15 1.37 7.19 0.43
C MET A 15 0.73 5.97 -0.22
N LEU A 16 -0.34 6.20 -0.98
CA LEU A 16 -1.02 5.18 -1.76
C LEU A 16 -0.45 5.10 -3.17
N VAL A 17 0.11 3.94 -3.51
CA VAL A 17 0.52 3.61 -4.88
C VAL A 17 -0.65 2.96 -5.59
N HIS A 18 -1.07 3.55 -6.70
CA HIS A 18 -2.14 3.02 -7.53
C HIS A 18 -1.78 3.02 -9.00
N GLN A 19 -2.43 2.13 -9.75
CA GLN A 19 -2.31 2.04 -11.19
C GLN A 19 -3.58 2.54 -11.87
N CYS A 20 -3.42 3.37 -12.90
CA CYS A 20 -4.52 3.66 -13.81
C CYS A 20 -4.84 2.40 -14.62
N VAL A 21 -6.11 1.98 -14.62
CA VAL A 21 -6.52 0.74 -15.31
C VAL A 21 -6.67 0.94 -16.82
N GLU A 22 -6.71 2.18 -17.30
CA GLU A 22 -6.81 2.52 -18.72
C GLU A 22 -5.43 2.67 -19.38
N CYS A 23 -4.54 3.45 -18.75
CA CYS A 23 -3.22 3.76 -19.32
C CYS A 23 -2.04 3.10 -18.59
N ASN A 24 -2.29 2.26 -17.58
CA ASN A 24 -1.28 1.54 -16.78
C ASN A 24 -0.26 2.41 -16.02
N THR A 25 -0.41 3.74 -16.02
CA THR A 25 0.47 4.65 -15.28
C THR A 25 0.36 4.40 -13.77
N LEU A 26 1.52 4.34 -13.11
CA LEU A 26 1.62 4.34 -11.66
C LEU A 26 1.63 5.76 -11.12
N LYS A 27 0.89 5.99 -10.05
CA LYS A 27 0.84 7.26 -9.34
C LYS A 27 0.90 7.02 -7.84
N VAL A 28 1.42 8.02 -7.14
CA VAL A 28 1.62 8.01 -5.70
C VAL A 28 0.91 9.22 -5.12
N ASN A 29 -0.12 8.99 -4.33
CA ASN A 29 -0.91 10.04 -3.68
C ASN A 29 -0.73 9.98 -2.17
N ARG A 30 -0.84 11.13 -1.51
CA ARG A 30 -1.00 11.17 -0.06
C ARG A 30 -2.35 10.58 0.32
N ILE A 31 -2.41 9.89 1.46
CA ILE A 31 -3.69 9.44 2.04
C ILE A 31 -4.50 10.67 2.51
N ALA A 32 -5.77 10.70 2.14
CA ALA A 32 -6.73 11.73 2.53
C ALA A 32 -7.50 11.32 3.80
N GLY A 33 -8.15 12.29 4.45
CA GLY A 33 -8.89 12.03 5.70
C GLY A 33 -10.17 11.20 5.51
N ASP A 34 -10.69 11.15 4.28
CA ASP A 34 -11.88 10.41 3.87
C ASP A 34 -11.54 9.02 3.27
N ASP A 35 -10.26 8.67 3.18
CA ASP A 35 -9.87 7.31 2.76
C ASP A 35 -10.32 6.27 3.79
N ASN A 36 -10.72 5.10 3.31
CA ASN A 36 -11.18 4.03 4.19
C ASN A 36 -9.98 3.34 4.88
N VAL A 37 -9.82 3.62 6.18
CA VAL A 37 -8.75 3.09 7.03
C VAL A 37 -8.67 1.56 7.00
N LEU A 38 -9.80 0.86 7.04
CA LEU A 38 -9.80 -0.61 7.05
C LEU A 38 -9.25 -1.19 5.72
N VAL A 39 -9.54 -0.54 4.60
CA VAL A 39 -9.00 -0.94 3.29
C VAL A 39 -7.50 -0.68 3.23
N LEU A 40 -7.04 0.47 3.74
CA LEU A 40 -5.61 0.80 3.80
C LEU A 40 -4.83 -0.20 4.66
N LEU A 41 -5.33 -0.55 5.85
CA LEU A 41 -4.69 -1.54 6.72
C LEU A 41 -4.64 -2.92 6.05
N ARG A 42 -5.72 -3.36 5.39
CA ARG A 42 -5.70 -4.63 4.64
C ARG A 42 -4.65 -4.62 3.52
N LEU A 43 -4.47 -3.49 2.85
CA LEU A 43 -3.45 -3.34 1.83
C LEU A 43 -2.03 -3.39 2.42
N ALA A 44 -1.80 -2.70 3.55
CA ALA A 44 -0.53 -2.71 4.28
C ALA A 44 -0.14 -4.12 4.75
N LEU A 45 -1.12 -4.87 5.26
CA LEU A 45 -0.92 -6.19 5.85
C LEU A 45 -0.91 -7.33 4.82
N ARG A 46 -1.18 -7.05 3.54
CA ARG A 46 -1.25 -8.05 2.48
C ARG A 46 0.00 -8.96 2.41
N PRO A 47 1.24 -8.46 2.55
CA PRO A 47 2.43 -9.33 2.56
C PRO A 47 2.49 -10.30 3.75
N LEU A 48 1.89 -9.94 4.88
CA LEU A 48 1.83 -10.81 6.08
C LEU A 48 0.74 -11.88 5.96
N ALA A 49 -0.34 -11.56 5.25
CA ALA A 49 -1.41 -12.50 4.97
C ALA A 49 -0.99 -13.60 3.98
N ASP A 50 -0.11 -13.30 3.03
CA ASP A 50 0.43 -14.28 2.07
C ASP A 50 1.53 -15.15 2.72
N PRO A 51 1.32 -16.48 2.90
CA PRO A 51 2.32 -17.36 3.51
C PRO A 51 3.68 -17.36 2.79
N ARG A 52 3.72 -17.07 1.49
CA ARG A 52 4.97 -17.04 0.70
C ARG A 52 5.81 -15.80 0.99
N LEU A 53 5.17 -14.71 1.40
CA LEU A 53 5.81 -13.42 1.66
C LEU A 53 5.99 -13.14 3.15
N ARG A 54 5.17 -13.75 4.01
CA ARG A 54 5.13 -13.50 5.46
C ARG A 54 6.50 -13.53 6.11
N SER A 55 7.28 -14.60 5.91
CA SER A 55 8.60 -14.74 6.55
C SER A 55 9.57 -13.66 6.11
N ARG A 56 9.54 -13.24 4.83
CA ARG A 56 10.39 -12.17 4.30
C ARG A 56 9.97 -10.80 4.85
N ALA A 57 8.68 -10.55 4.95
CA ALA A 57 8.15 -9.31 5.49
C ALA A 57 8.50 -9.13 6.97
N LEU A 58 8.42 -10.20 7.78
CA LEU A 58 8.79 -10.15 9.20
C LEU A 58 10.30 -9.95 9.41
N LEU A 59 11.16 -10.48 8.53
CA LEU A 59 12.61 -10.30 8.61
C LEU A 59 13.08 -8.89 8.20
N ALA A 60 12.22 -8.09 7.57
CA ALA A 60 12.54 -6.75 7.09
C ALA A 60 12.10 -5.63 8.05
N LEU A 61 11.52 -6.00 9.21
CA LEU A 61 11.17 -5.11 10.31
C LEU A 61 12.29 -5.12 11.36
#